data_AF-A0A9E4AG89-F1
#
_entry.id   AF-A0A9E4AG89-F1
#
_cell.length_a   1.000
_cell.length_b   1.000
_cell.length_c   1.000
_cell.angle_alpha   90.00
_cell.angle_beta   90.00
_cell.angle_gamma   90.00
#
_symmetry.space_group_name_H-M   'P 1'
#
loop_
_entity.id
_entity.type
_entity.pdbx_description
1 polymer ?
#
loop_
_entity_poly.entity_id
_entity_poly.type
_entity_poly.pdbx_seq_one_letter_code
_entity_poly.pdbx_strand_id
1 'polypeptide(L)'
;MKRNYLLILLLSLFTILGYAEEVCEINRPSIVERIENRTYPSVFGAWSHELLNYPRPDDIYEWSYYKEMLAHRDLYWGGANLGIQWRFLTLEGVKLVAAGALWLPIERKNQILSENPNYLHLIAVYYYGAHPLAYPEDWPYWLRDKSGSRVQDEGWSELLIDWTHPGAQDHFVQQAVAAAKCGIFDGIFLDWWSEEPQWDQEMADLYHGSKVDGLVSLVKRIREAVGDDFLIIVNTNTRKIPRSAPYVNGSFMETIGSIKGYSRERLIEIEDALSWYEENFRSPQVNCLEGSGIPSEPLDSPTNKQSARVFTTLSLTHSNGYVSFNTGIRGGNNHEHAYEIWEGHSQEHTRGGEHAHAEQYWYPFWDVNLGQPIGEKAQLYEDRDGLFIREFTNGWAVYNRSGTEQNVQLPMQAIGVASGITATQHTIPDLDGEMYLKTEVNADVNGDGVVNILDLVAVANAFGEAEPDLNDDGIVNIQDLVIVANAF
;
A
#
# COMPACT_ATOMS: atom_id res chain seq x y z
N MET A 1 4.21 -42.96 68.00
CA MET A 1 4.84 -43.81 66.97
C MET A 1 4.06 -43.61 65.68
N LYS A 2 4.78 -43.26 64.61
CA LYS A 2 4.28 -42.65 63.36
C LYS A 2 3.26 -43.53 62.63
N ARG A 3 2.20 -42.92 62.08
CA ARG A 3 1.30 -43.53 61.11
C ARG A 3 0.98 -42.50 60.01
N ASN A 4 1.03 -43.00 58.78
CA ASN A 4 0.93 -42.34 57.48
C ASN A 4 -0.11 -41.21 57.35
N TYR A 5 0.27 -40.13 56.65
CA TYR A 5 -0.61 -39.40 55.75
C TYR A 5 0.14 -39.08 54.45
N LEU A 6 -0.30 -39.75 53.39
CA LEU A 6 -0.12 -39.46 51.97
C LEU A 6 -1.43 -38.77 51.52
N LEU A 7 -1.39 -37.90 50.48
CA LEU A 7 -2.45 -37.03 49.93
C LEU A 7 -2.62 -35.68 50.68
N ILE A 8 -2.67 -34.49 50.07
CA ILE A 8 -2.76 -33.98 48.68
C ILE A 8 -2.04 -32.62 48.68
N LEU A 9 -1.15 -32.37 47.72
CA LEU A 9 -0.78 -31.01 47.29
C LEU A 9 -0.45 -31.05 45.80
N LEU A 10 -1.51 -31.31 45.02
CA LEU A 10 -1.55 -31.14 43.57
C LEU A 10 -2.48 -29.95 43.33
N LEU A 11 -1.94 -28.74 43.40
CA LEU A 11 -2.56 -27.54 42.85
C LEU A 11 -1.48 -26.48 42.61
N SER A 12 -1.41 -26.07 41.34
CA SER A 12 -0.74 -24.89 40.79
C SER A 12 0.79 -24.80 40.93
N LEU A 13 1.48 -25.73 40.29
CA LEU A 13 2.69 -25.40 39.52
C LEU A 13 2.40 -25.76 38.05
N PHE A 14 1.43 -25.06 37.46
CA PHE A 14 1.48 -24.81 36.02
C PHE A 14 2.61 -23.82 35.82
N THR A 15 3.80 -24.36 35.64
CA THR A 15 4.87 -23.65 34.95
C THR A 15 4.30 -23.15 33.64
N ILE A 16 4.36 -21.82 33.47
CA ILE A 16 4.13 -21.10 32.23
C ILE A 16 5.25 -21.52 31.26
N LEU A 17 5.18 -22.74 30.77
CA LEU A 17 5.75 -23.13 29.50
C LEU A 17 4.60 -22.96 28.51
N GLY A 18 4.34 -21.69 28.17
CA GLY A 18 3.55 -21.39 27.00
C GLY A 18 4.30 -22.02 25.83
N TYR A 19 3.79 -23.13 25.31
CA TYR A 19 4.06 -23.48 23.93
C TYR A 19 3.63 -22.26 23.13
N ALA A 20 4.59 -21.52 22.58
CA ALA A 20 4.28 -20.57 21.53
C ALA A 20 3.71 -21.43 20.40
N GLU A 21 2.40 -21.39 20.21
CA GLU A 21 1.79 -22.01 19.03
C GLU A 21 2.42 -21.31 17.82
N GLU A 22 3.25 -22.04 17.07
CA GLU A 22 4.02 -21.46 15.96
C GLU A 22 3.14 -21.21 14.71
N VAL A 23 1.87 -21.63 14.76
CA VAL A 23 0.91 -21.56 13.65
C VAL A 23 -0.35 -20.84 14.12
N CYS A 24 -0.77 -19.83 13.36
CA CYS A 24 -1.96 -19.03 13.57
C CYS A 24 -2.96 -19.43 12.46
N GLU A 25 -3.89 -20.37 12.73
CA GLU A 25 -4.90 -20.77 11.75
C GLU A 25 -5.96 -19.66 11.58
N ILE A 26 -6.05 -19.08 10.39
CA ILE A 26 -7.02 -18.02 10.05
C ILE A 26 -7.82 -18.47 8.83
N ASN A 27 -9.14 -18.56 8.99
CA ASN A 27 -10.03 -18.87 7.87
C ASN A 27 -10.25 -17.62 7.03
N ARG A 28 -9.69 -17.60 5.81
CA ARG A 28 -9.76 -16.47 4.89
C ARG A 28 -9.56 -16.92 3.44
N PRO A 29 -10.05 -16.13 2.46
CA PRO A 29 -9.74 -16.37 1.06
C PRO A 29 -8.24 -16.34 0.78
N SER A 30 -7.83 -16.94 -0.33
CA SER A 30 -6.42 -16.94 -0.74
C SER A 30 -5.91 -15.50 -0.96
N ILE A 31 -4.59 -15.30 -0.93
CA ILE A 31 -4.00 -13.98 -1.23
C ILE A 31 -4.38 -13.52 -2.65
N VAL A 32 -4.34 -14.44 -3.62
CA VAL A 32 -4.72 -14.15 -5.01
C VAL A 32 -6.19 -13.71 -5.09
N GLU A 33 -7.10 -14.45 -4.46
CA GLU A 33 -8.53 -14.11 -4.46
C GLU A 33 -8.81 -12.75 -3.82
N ARG A 34 -8.15 -12.41 -2.71
CA ARG A 34 -8.25 -11.08 -2.09
C ARG A 34 -7.70 -9.97 -2.99
N ILE A 35 -6.65 -10.26 -3.76
CA ILE A 35 -6.08 -9.32 -4.73
C ILE A 35 -7.03 -9.13 -5.92
N GLU A 36 -7.69 -10.19 -6.39
CA GLU A 36 -8.57 -10.13 -7.55
C GLU A 36 -9.96 -9.56 -7.23
N ASN A 37 -10.44 -9.70 -5.98
CA ASN A 37 -11.78 -9.28 -5.58
C ASN A 37 -11.87 -7.87 -4.96
N ARG A 38 -10.77 -7.12 -4.88
CA ARG A 38 -10.79 -5.75 -4.35
C ARG A 38 -11.43 -4.76 -5.32
N THR A 39 -11.94 -3.66 -4.80
CA THR A 39 -12.42 -2.52 -5.59
C THR A 39 -11.34 -1.45 -5.70
N TYR A 40 -11.51 -0.52 -6.63
CA TYR A 40 -10.55 0.56 -6.87
C TYR A 40 -11.19 1.94 -6.62
N PRO A 41 -10.41 2.92 -6.14
CA PRO A 41 -8.98 2.84 -5.81
C PRO A 41 -8.69 1.97 -4.59
N SER A 42 -7.55 1.28 -4.63
CA SER A 42 -7.09 0.44 -3.54
C SER A 42 -6.00 1.15 -2.77
N VAL A 43 -6.16 1.29 -1.45
CA VAL A 43 -5.30 2.14 -0.62
C VAL A 43 -4.41 1.29 0.27
N PHE A 44 -3.15 1.68 0.41
CA PHE A 44 -2.26 1.07 1.40
C PHE A 44 -1.83 2.05 2.50
N GLY A 45 -1.22 1.50 3.56
CA GLY A 45 -0.53 2.26 4.60
C GLY A 45 0.74 1.57 5.09
N ALA A 46 1.66 2.37 5.61
CA ALA A 46 2.97 1.97 6.08
C ALA A 46 3.18 2.51 7.50
N TRP A 47 3.87 1.74 8.36
CA TRP A 47 4.41 2.17 9.67
C TRP A 47 3.40 2.67 10.71
N SER A 48 2.71 3.77 10.42
CA SER A 48 1.63 4.34 11.22
C SER A 48 0.26 3.86 10.74
N HIS A 49 -0.59 3.46 11.68
CA HIS A 49 -1.98 3.12 11.38
C HIS A 49 -2.88 4.37 11.36
N GLU A 50 -2.44 5.49 11.92
CA GLU A 50 -3.28 6.68 12.10
C GLU A 50 -3.62 7.37 10.76
N LEU A 51 -4.82 7.95 10.69
CA LEU A 51 -5.26 8.86 9.61
C LEU A 51 -5.55 10.24 10.22
N LEU A 52 -4.88 11.29 9.73
CA LEU A 52 -4.92 12.61 10.39
C LEU A 52 -6.31 13.24 10.49
N ASN A 53 -7.16 13.05 9.48
CA ASN A 53 -8.50 13.64 9.42
C ASN A 53 -9.61 12.72 9.94
N TYR A 54 -9.24 11.60 10.58
CA TYR A 54 -10.18 10.80 11.35
C TYR A 54 -10.14 11.24 12.82
N PRO A 55 -11.30 11.46 13.46
CA PRO A 55 -11.34 11.89 14.85
C PRO A 55 -10.57 10.90 15.73
N ARG A 56 -9.55 11.39 16.45
CA ARG A 56 -8.91 10.58 17.48
C ARG A 56 -9.90 10.39 18.65
N PRO A 57 -10.18 9.16 19.09
CA PRO A 57 -10.98 8.93 20.28
C PRO A 57 -10.24 9.44 21.52
N ASP A 58 -10.97 9.61 22.62
CA ASP A 58 -10.39 9.98 23.93
C ASP A 58 -9.34 8.96 24.38
N ASP A 59 -9.55 7.67 24.07
CA ASP A 59 -8.59 6.60 24.28
C ASP A 59 -7.99 6.13 22.95
N ILE A 60 -6.82 6.68 22.60
CA ILE A 60 -6.06 6.29 21.40
C ILE A 60 -5.55 4.84 21.42
N TYR A 61 -5.76 4.09 22.52
CA TYR A 61 -5.45 2.66 22.62
C TYR A 61 -6.67 1.77 22.42
N GLU A 62 -7.84 2.36 22.15
CA GLU A 62 -9.06 1.62 21.89
C GLU A 62 -8.96 0.84 20.58
N TRP A 63 -9.06 -0.50 20.65
CA TRP A 63 -8.90 -1.36 19.49
C TRP A 63 -9.88 -1.07 18.34
N SER A 64 -11.08 -0.56 18.64
CA SER A 64 -12.07 -0.16 17.62
C SER A 64 -11.51 0.87 16.64
N TYR A 65 -10.74 1.85 17.14
CA TYR A 65 -10.08 2.85 16.32
C TYR A 65 -9.00 2.25 15.42
N TYR A 66 -8.10 1.42 15.97
CA TYR A 66 -7.08 0.73 15.15
C TYR A 66 -7.70 -0.14 14.07
N LYS A 67 -8.77 -0.87 14.43
CA LYS A 67 -9.48 -1.74 13.50
C LYS A 67 -10.07 -0.93 12.35
N GLU A 68 -10.77 0.17 12.65
CA GLU A 68 -11.33 1.07 11.62
C GLU A 68 -10.23 1.59 10.69
N MET A 69 -9.12 2.11 11.25
CA MET A 69 -8.03 2.64 10.44
C MET A 69 -7.37 1.57 9.56
N LEU A 70 -7.21 0.35 10.05
CA LEU A 70 -6.63 -0.75 9.29
C LEU A 70 -7.61 -1.30 8.25
N ALA A 71 -8.91 -1.34 8.54
CA ALA A 71 -9.95 -1.82 7.64
C ALA A 71 -10.20 -0.87 6.46
N HIS A 72 -9.97 0.43 6.61
CA HIS A 72 -10.00 1.40 5.51
C HIS A 72 -8.96 1.12 4.41
N ARG A 73 -7.93 0.34 4.70
CA ARG A 73 -6.84 0.04 3.77
C ARG A 73 -7.00 -1.39 3.25
N ASP A 74 -6.58 -1.64 2.03
CA ASP A 74 -6.53 -2.98 1.45
C ASP A 74 -5.18 -3.65 1.64
N LEU A 75 -4.14 -2.87 1.94
CA LEU A 75 -2.81 -3.38 2.24
C LEU A 75 -2.17 -2.54 3.36
N TYR A 76 -1.56 -3.20 4.32
CA TYR A 76 -0.83 -2.52 5.39
C TYR A 76 0.44 -3.29 5.74
N TRP A 77 1.50 -2.58 6.15
CA TRP A 77 2.64 -3.22 6.81
C TRP A 77 3.00 -2.57 8.14
N GLY A 78 3.07 -3.41 9.18
CA GLY A 78 3.37 -3.02 10.55
C GLY A 78 2.92 -4.09 11.55
N GLY A 79 3.81 -4.55 12.43
CA GLY A 79 3.50 -5.69 13.33
C GLY A 79 2.76 -5.30 14.62
N ALA A 80 3.13 -4.19 15.23
CA ALA A 80 2.78 -3.87 16.63
C ALA A 80 1.27 -3.72 16.86
N ASN A 81 0.50 -3.29 15.86
CA ASN A 81 -0.93 -2.97 16.01
C ASN A 81 -1.79 -4.22 16.29
N LEU A 82 -1.38 -5.40 15.81
CA LEU A 82 -2.04 -6.66 16.16
C LEU A 82 -1.54 -7.25 17.48
N GLY A 83 -0.58 -6.59 18.14
CA GLY A 83 0.07 -7.10 19.34
C GLY A 83 1.08 -8.21 19.02
N ILE A 84 1.67 -8.24 17.82
CA ILE A 84 2.76 -9.14 17.44
C ILE A 84 4.00 -8.33 17.10
N GLN A 85 5.16 -8.78 17.58
CA GLN A 85 6.42 -8.13 17.31
C GLN A 85 7.56 -9.13 17.21
N TRP A 86 8.65 -8.70 16.59
CA TRP A 86 9.90 -9.44 16.62
C TRP A 86 10.51 -9.41 18.03
N ARG A 87 10.96 -10.57 18.50
CA ARG A 87 11.83 -10.70 19.65
C ARG A 87 13.17 -11.24 19.21
N PHE A 88 14.16 -10.36 19.28
CA PHE A 88 15.50 -10.60 18.76
C PHE A 88 16.45 -11.29 19.75
N LEU A 89 16.20 -11.14 21.06
CA LEU A 89 17.00 -11.73 22.13
C LEU A 89 16.37 -13.02 22.66
N THR A 90 16.41 -14.11 21.89
CA THR A 90 16.05 -15.46 22.40
C THR A 90 17.18 -16.46 22.20
N LEU A 91 17.26 -17.47 23.08
CA LEU A 91 18.24 -18.56 23.01
C LEU A 91 18.12 -19.40 21.73
N GLU A 92 16.98 -19.32 21.06
CA GLU A 92 16.62 -20.10 19.87
C GLU A 92 16.62 -19.23 18.59
N GLY A 93 17.07 -17.96 18.67
CA GLY A 93 17.10 -17.02 17.54
C GLY A 93 15.99 -15.96 17.56
N VAL A 94 15.70 -15.31 16.43
CA VAL A 94 14.57 -14.38 16.34
C VAL A 94 13.27 -15.17 16.34
N LYS A 95 12.28 -14.68 17.11
CA LYS A 95 10.92 -15.20 17.11
C LYS A 95 9.90 -14.10 16.92
N LEU A 96 8.77 -14.45 16.32
CA LEU A 96 7.54 -13.67 16.48
C LEU A 96 6.96 -13.96 17.85
N VAL A 97 6.66 -12.91 18.60
CA VAL A 97 6.00 -13.02 19.91
C VAL A 97 4.76 -12.14 19.93
N ALA A 98 3.68 -12.70 20.44
CA ALA A 98 2.53 -11.90 20.83
C ALA A 98 2.85 -11.18 22.15
N ALA A 99 2.39 -9.94 22.29
CA ALA A 99 2.42 -9.18 23.56
C ALA A 99 1.52 -9.79 24.65
N GLY A 100 0.72 -10.79 24.28
CA GLY A 100 -0.13 -11.60 25.16
C GLY A 100 -0.34 -13.00 24.57
N ALA A 101 -1.54 -13.54 24.71
CA ALA A 101 -1.88 -14.83 24.11
C ALA A 101 -2.11 -14.69 22.58
N LEU A 102 -1.74 -15.72 21.82
CA LEU A 102 -1.82 -15.74 20.35
C LEU A 102 -3.25 -15.62 19.81
N TRP A 103 -4.27 -15.96 20.60
CA TRP A 103 -5.67 -15.78 20.21
C TRP A 103 -6.02 -14.31 19.93
N LEU A 104 -5.37 -13.35 20.60
CA LEU A 104 -5.70 -11.94 20.46
C LEU A 104 -5.32 -11.39 19.07
N PRO A 105 -4.09 -11.56 18.58
CA PRO A 105 -3.75 -11.20 17.20
C PRO A 105 -4.63 -11.88 16.13
N ILE A 106 -5.00 -13.14 16.33
CA ILE A 106 -5.89 -13.90 15.43
C ILE A 106 -7.28 -13.25 15.39
N GLU A 107 -7.87 -13.01 16.57
CA GLU A 107 -9.17 -12.36 16.70
C GLU A 107 -9.18 -10.96 16.06
N ARG A 108 -8.13 -10.18 16.32
CA ARG A 108 -7.96 -8.85 15.73
C ARG A 108 -7.90 -8.89 14.20
N LYS A 109 -7.14 -9.83 13.62
CA LYS A 109 -7.07 -10.02 12.17
C LYS A 109 -8.43 -10.45 11.60
N ASN A 110 -9.17 -11.34 12.27
CA ASN A 110 -10.51 -11.75 11.85
C ASN A 110 -11.49 -10.58 11.85
N GLN A 111 -11.42 -9.70 12.86
CA GLN A 111 -12.28 -8.51 12.92
C GLN A 111 -11.99 -7.54 11.77
N ILE A 112 -10.73 -7.31 11.41
CA ILE A 112 -10.40 -6.51 10.22
C ILE A 112 -10.95 -7.18 8.96
N LEU A 113 -10.74 -8.49 8.79
CA LEU A 113 -11.21 -9.24 7.62
C LEU A 113 -12.75 -9.29 7.50
N SER A 114 -13.47 -9.08 8.61
CA SER A 114 -14.94 -8.99 8.58
C SER A 114 -15.46 -7.67 7.99
N GLU A 115 -14.64 -6.61 8.03
CA GLU A 115 -14.95 -5.29 7.47
C GLU A 115 -14.32 -5.10 6.10
N ASN A 116 -13.08 -5.56 5.93
CA ASN A 116 -12.39 -5.62 4.64
C ASN A 116 -11.88 -7.04 4.37
N PRO A 117 -12.66 -7.88 3.66
CA PRO A 117 -12.26 -9.26 3.37
C PRO A 117 -11.04 -9.36 2.45
N ASN A 118 -10.68 -8.28 1.76
CA ASN A 118 -9.54 -8.22 0.84
C ASN A 118 -8.25 -7.71 1.51
N TYR A 119 -8.29 -7.33 2.79
CA TYR A 119 -7.16 -6.77 3.53
C TYR A 119 -5.92 -7.68 3.56
N LEU A 120 -4.81 -7.17 3.06
CA LEU A 120 -3.47 -7.76 3.11
C LEU A 120 -2.64 -7.14 4.24
N HIS A 121 -1.88 -7.97 4.96
CA HIS A 121 -1.05 -7.49 6.06
C HIS A 121 0.37 -8.06 6.00
N LEU A 122 1.38 -7.19 5.92
CA LEU A 122 2.78 -7.58 5.90
C LEU A 122 3.49 -7.19 7.19
N ILE A 123 4.67 -7.78 7.40
CA ILE A 123 5.59 -7.39 8.48
C ILE A 123 6.96 -7.01 7.90
N ALA A 124 7.55 -5.95 8.42
CA ALA A 124 8.90 -5.53 8.03
C ALA A 124 9.96 -6.50 8.56
N VAL A 125 10.94 -6.81 7.71
CA VAL A 125 12.18 -7.50 8.06
C VAL A 125 13.34 -6.51 7.94
N TYR A 126 13.85 -6.06 9.08
CA TYR A 126 14.92 -5.06 9.17
C TYR A 126 16.28 -5.73 8.98
N TYR A 127 16.76 -5.76 7.73
CA TYR A 127 18.03 -6.39 7.38
C TYR A 127 19.20 -5.41 7.25
N TYR A 128 18.93 -4.13 6.98
CA TYR A 128 19.95 -3.12 6.75
C TYR A 128 20.61 -2.63 8.06
N GLY A 129 19.78 -2.23 9.02
CA GLY A 129 20.18 -1.72 10.32
C GLY A 129 19.26 -2.22 11.43
N ALA A 130 19.72 -2.09 12.67
CA ALA A 130 18.89 -2.34 13.83
C ALA A 130 19.29 -1.48 15.03
N HIS A 131 18.33 -1.24 15.93
CA HIS A 131 18.58 -0.60 17.21
C HIS A 131 19.67 -1.35 18.01
N PRO A 132 20.58 -0.65 18.74
CA PRO A 132 21.69 -1.29 19.46
C PRO A 132 21.29 -2.38 20.47
N LEU A 133 20.04 -2.38 20.94
CA LEU A 133 19.49 -3.36 21.88
C LEU A 133 18.74 -4.52 21.20
N ALA A 134 18.61 -4.51 19.86
CA ALA A 134 17.96 -5.59 19.14
C ALA A 134 18.79 -6.88 19.26
N TYR A 135 20.10 -6.80 19.07
CA TYR A 135 21.00 -7.95 19.16
C TYR A 135 22.07 -7.77 20.24
N PRO A 136 22.66 -8.86 20.76
CA PRO A 136 23.82 -8.76 21.64
C PRO A 136 24.96 -7.97 21.00
N GLU A 137 25.76 -7.29 21.81
CA GLU A 137 26.90 -6.50 21.32
C GLU A 137 27.94 -7.35 20.57
N ASP A 138 28.09 -8.61 20.96
CA ASP A 138 28.98 -9.60 20.37
C ASP A 138 28.33 -10.39 19.22
N TRP A 139 27.13 -9.99 18.77
CA TRP A 139 26.51 -10.61 17.60
C TRP A 139 27.45 -10.51 16.39
N PRO A 140 27.77 -11.65 15.73
CA PRO A 140 28.83 -11.70 14.72
C PRO A 140 28.49 -10.97 13.42
N TYR A 141 27.24 -10.57 13.24
CA TYR A 141 26.73 -10.02 11.98
C TYR A 141 26.56 -8.50 12.00
N TRP A 142 26.93 -7.82 13.10
CA TRP A 142 27.11 -6.37 13.04
C TRP A 142 28.17 -6.01 11.99
N LEU A 143 27.90 -4.99 11.17
CA LEU A 143 28.94 -4.40 10.34
C LEU A 143 29.96 -3.74 11.27
N ARG A 144 31.24 -4.04 11.05
CA ARG A 144 32.33 -3.53 11.89
C ARG A 144 33.37 -2.83 11.05
N ASP A 145 33.88 -1.72 11.57
CA ASP A 145 35.00 -1.01 10.98
C ASP A 145 36.33 -1.76 11.19
N LYS A 146 37.42 -1.22 10.64
CA LYS A 146 38.77 -1.80 10.75
C LYS A 146 39.30 -1.87 12.20
N SER A 147 38.69 -1.14 13.14
CA SER A 147 39.02 -1.20 14.58
C SER A 147 38.22 -2.28 15.32
N GLY A 148 37.23 -2.90 14.67
CA GLY A 148 36.29 -3.86 15.26
C GLY A 148 35.06 -3.22 15.91
N SER A 149 34.90 -1.90 15.79
CA SER A 149 33.76 -1.16 16.33
C SER A 149 32.54 -1.32 15.43
N ARG A 150 31.34 -1.38 16.01
CA ARG A 150 30.08 -1.46 15.25
C ARG A 150 29.88 -0.15 14.50
N VAL A 151 29.54 -0.24 13.20
CA VAL A 151 29.29 0.93 12.37
C VAL A 151 27.87 1.45 12.64
N GLN A 152 27.74 2.76 12.87
CA GLN A 152 26.46 3.43 13.00
C GLN A 152 26.07 4.05 11.65
N ASP A 153 24.79 4.02 11.31
CA ASP A 153 24.30 4.69 10.11
C ASP A 153 24.41 6.22 10.21
N GLU A 154 24.87 6.86 9.13
CA GLU A 154 24.99 8.33 9.04
C GLU A 154 23.63 8.98 8.77
N GLY A 155 22.77 9.00 9.80
CA GLY A 155 21.45 9.61 9.70
C GLY A 155 20.47 9.11 10.74
N TRP A 156 20.70 7.91 11.27
CA TRP A 156 19.84 7.24 12.23
C TRP A 156 20.62 6.77 13.47
N SER A 157 19.90 6.39 14.53
CA SER A 157 20.48 5.83 15.75
C SER A 157 20.75 4.31 15.65
N GLU A 158 20.61 3.75 14.46
CA GLU A 158 20.76 2.32 14.19
C GLU A 158 22.21 1.91 13.92
N LEU A 159 22.54 0.67 14.29
CA LEU A 159 23.80 0.04 13.92
C LEU A 159 23.60 -0.80 12.66
N LEU A 160 24.54 -0.69 11.73
CA LEU A 160 24.50 -1.39 10.46
C LEU A 160 24.77 -2.89 10.63
N ILE A 161 24.08 -3.69 9.83
CA ILE A 161 24.24 -5.14 9.79
C ILE A 161 25.00 -5.50 8.51
N ASP A 162 25.93 -6.45 8.61
CA ASP A 162 26.49 -7.11 7.44
C ASP A 162 25.53 -8.18 6.91
N TRP A 163 24.52 -7.72 6.18
CA TRP A 163 23.53 -8.57 5.53
C TRP A 163 24.07 -9.36 4.32
N THR A 164 25.32 -9.13 3.93
CA THR A 164 25.99 -9.95 2.90
C THR A 164 26.60 -11.22 3.50
N HIS A 165 26.80 -11.25 4.82
CA HIS A 165 27.27 -12.44 5.53
C HIS A 165 26.23 -13.58 5.45
N PRO A 166 26.61 -14.82 5.06
CA PRO A 166 25.66 -15.93 4.90
C PRO A 166 24.83 -16.23 6.16
N GLY A 167 25.45 -16.15 7.34
CA GLY A 167 24.78 -16.33 8.63
C GLY A 167 23.82 -15.20 9.03
N ALA A 168 24.03 -13.98 8.53
CA ALA A 168 23.05 -12.90 8.68
C ALA A 168 21.83 -13.17 7.79
N GLN A 169 22.07 -13.61 6.55
CA GLN A 169 20.99 -14.00 5.65
C GLN A 169 20.19 -15.20 6.19
N ASP A 170 20.82 -16.20 6.82
CA ASP A 170 20.11 -17.29 7.51
C ASP A 170 19.08 -16.75 8.51
N HIS A 171 19.45 -15.68 9.22
CA HIS A 171 18.60 -15.05 10.22
C HIS A 171 17.36 -14.37 9.60
N PHE A 172 17.55 -13.60 8.53
CA PHE A 172 16.45 -12.92 7.83
C PHE A 172 15.54 -13.91 7.09
N VAL A 173 16.10 -15.00 6.55
CA VAL A 173 15.32 -16.10 5.98
C VAL A 173 14.46 -16.75 7.06
N GLN A 174 15.00 -17.00 8.26
CA GLN A 174 14.23 -17.56 9.37
C GLN A 174 13.10 -16.62 9.83
N GLN A 175 13.32 -15.30 9.83
CA GLN A 175 12.26 -14.32 10.07
C GLN A 175 11.14 -14.45 9.04
N ALA A 176 11.46 -14.43 7.74
CA ALA A 176 10.46 -14.58 6.69
C ALA A 176 9.67 -15.90 6.82
N VAL A 177 10.37 -17.01 7.12
CA VAL A 177 9.74 -18.32 7.37
C VAL A 177 8.82 -18.28 8.59
N ALA A 178 9.20 -17.60 9.67
CA ALA A 178 8.35 -17.47 10.86
C ALA A 178 7.08 -16.66 10.55
N ALA A 179 7.18 -15.59 9.78
CA ALA A 179 6.03 -14.80 9.34
C ALA A 179 5.09 -15.63 8.45
N ALA A 180 5.63 -16.37 7.48
CA ALA A 180 4.87 -17.26 6.61
C ALA A 180 4.16 -18.38 7.39
N LYS A 181 4.82 -18.98 8.39
CA LYS A 181 4.26 -20.06 9.20
C LYS A 181 3.18 -19.60 10.18
N CYS A 182 3.27 -18.39 10.73
CA CYS A 182 2.19 -17.91 11.59
C CYS A 182 0.90 -17.78 10.79
N GLY A 183 0.90 -17.21 9.59
CA GLY A 183 -0.35 -17.11 8.81
C GLY A 183 -1.25 -15.93 9.19
N ILE A 184 -0.84 -15.07 10.13
CA ILE A 184 -1.39 -13.71 10.30
C ILE A 184 -0.96 -12.79 9.16
N PHE A 185 0.31 -12.90 8.77
CA PHE A 185 0.90 -12.08 7.73
C PHE A 185 0.75 -12.74 6.36
N ASP A 186 0.52 -11.91 5.36
CA ASP A 186 0.39 -12.25 3.94
C ASP A 186 1.72 -12.17 3.21
N GLY A 187 2.74 -11.61 3.86
CA GLY A 187 4.06 -11.41 3.29
C GLY A 187 4.97 -10.61 4.19
N ILE A 188 6.11 -10.23 3.63
CA ILE A 188 7.08 -9.33 4.26
C ILE A 188 7.34 -8.09 3.43
N PHE A 189 7.84 -7.07 4.11
CA PHE A 189 8.39 -5.86 3.53
C PHE A 189 9.89 -5.75 3.83
N LEU A 190 10.69 -5.43 2.81
CA LEU A 190 12.13 -5.21 2.91
C LEU A 190 12.46 -3.79 2.45
N ASP A 191 12.92 -2.95 3.37
CA ASP A 191 13.24 -1.56 3.05
C ASP A 191 14.59 -1.42 2.31
N TRP A 192 14.85 -0.27 1.69
CA TRP A 192 16.13 0.09 1.06
C TRP A 192 16.67 -0.90 0.01
N TRP A 193 15.92 -1.17 -1.05
CA TRP A 193 16.27 -2.14 -2.08
C TRP A 193 16.71 -1.49 -3.40
N SER A 194 18.03 -1.52 -3.68
CA SER A 194 18.59 -0.95 -4.90
C SER A 194 19.73 -1.81 -5.45
N GLU A 195 19.62 -2.18 -6.73
CA GLU A 195 20.66 -2.88 -7.49
C GLU A 195 21.72 -1.94 -8.07
N GLU A 196 21.67 -0.65 -7.75
CA GLU A 196 22.73 0.27 -8.11
C GLU A 196 24.00 0.03 -7.25
N PRO A 197 25.20 0.18 -7.83
CA PRO A 197 26.47 0.00 -7.13
C PRO A 197 26.75 1.21 -6.23
N GLN A 198 26.03 1.35 -5.11
CA GLN A 198 26.04 2.56 -4.28
C GLN A 198 26.86 2.43 -2.99
N TRP A 199 27.97 1.70 -3.00
CA TRP A 199 28.97 1.88 -1.94
C TRP A 199 30.23 2.45 -2.57
N ASP A 200 30.81 3.45 -1.91
CA ASP A 200 32.22 3.73 -2.14
C ASP A 200 33.05 2.50 -1.73
N GLN A 201 34.31 2.47 -2.16
CA GLN A 201 35.18 1.34 -1.90
C GLN A 201 35.41 1.12 -0.39
N GLU A 202 35.37 2.17 0.42
CA GLU A 202 35.61 2.07 1.85
C GLU A 202 34.47 1.33 2.55
N MET A 203 33.22 1.68 2.25
CA MET A 203 32.05 0.96 2.75
C MET A 203 31.99 -0.46 2.18
N ALA A 204 32.29 -0.65 0.89
CA ALA A 204 32.28 -1.97 0.27
C ALA A 204 33.30 -2.93 0.93
N ASP A 205 34.46 -2.42 1.36
CA ASP A 205 35.49 -3.20 2.04
C ASP A 205 35.07 -3.69 3.44
N LEU A 206 34.01 -3.13 4.04
CA LEU A 206 33.50 -3.54 5.35
C LEU A 206 32.57 -4.75 5.27
N TYR A 207 31.91 -4.96 4.12
CA TYR A 207 30.96 -6.04 3.92
C TYR A 207 31.65 -7.34 3.48
N HIS A 208 31.09 -8.48 3.88
CA HIS A 208 31.57 -9.80 3.45
C HIS A 208 31.40 -10.06 1.94
N GLY A 209 30.48 -9.37 1.27
CA GLY A 209 30.16 -9.57 -0.13
C GLY A 209 29.69 -8.32 -0.86
N SER A 210 29.45 -8.49 -2.15
CA SER A 210 28.91 -7.43 -3.03
C SER A 210 27.49 -7.03 -2.62
N LYS A 211 27.19 -5.73 -2.66
CA LYS A 211 25.85 -5.19 -2.39
C LYS A 211 24.77 -5.91 -3.21
N VAL A 212 24.91 -5.89 -4.53
CA VAL A 212 23.87 -6.40 -5.44
C VAL A 212 23.76 -7.92 -5.32
N ASP A 213 24.88 -8.64 -5.19
CA ASP A 213 24.85 -10.10 -5.06
C ASP A 213 24.27 -10.52 -3.71
N GLY A 214 24.56 -9.78 -2.64
CA GLY A 214 23.97 -9.99 -1.32
C GLY A 214 22.46 -9.81 -1.32
N LEU A 215 21.93 -8.73 -1.93
CA LEU A 215 20.50 -8.47 -2.03
C LEU A 215 19.80 -9.57 -2.84
N VAL A 216 20.31 -9.88 -4.02
CA VAL A 216 19.75 -10.92 -4.90
C VAL A 216 19.79 -12.28 -4.22
N SER A 217 20.90 -12.62 -3.55
CA SER A 217 21.02 -13.84 -2.73
C SER A 217 19.97 -13.88 -1.63
N LEU A 218 19.82 -12.79 -0.86
CA LEU A 218 18.88 -12.72 0.25
C LEU A 218 17.43 -12.96 -0.22
N VAL A 219 16.94 -12.19 -1.19
CA VAL A 219 15.54 -12.31 -1.63
C VAL A 219 15.25 -13.64 -2.30
N LYS A 220 16.21 -14.18 -3.07
CA LYS A 220 16.10 -15.52 -3.66
C LYS A 220 15.95 -16.58 -2.58
N ARG A 221 16.81 -16.56 -1.56
CA ARG A 221 16.78 -17.52 -0.45
C ARG A 221 15.50 -17.39 0.38
N ILE A 222 15.01 -16.17 0.59
CA ILE A 222 13.72 -15.95 1.24
C ILE A 222 12.62 -16.61 0.41
N ARG A 223 12.53 -16.30 -0.90
CA ARG A 223 11.52 -16.86 -1.80
C ARG A 223 11.52 -18.39 -1.80
N GLU A 224 12.70 -19.01 -1.93
CA GLU A 224 12.87 -20.46 -1.89
C GLU A 224 12.37 -21.08 -0.56
N ALA A 225 12.48 -20.36 0.55
CA ALA A 225 12.10 -20.83 1.88
C ALA A 225 10.61 -20.64 2.22
N VAL A 226 9.96 -19.59 1.71
CA VAL A 226 8.55 -19.24 2.02
C VAL A 226 7.55 -19.75 0.99
N GLY A 227 8.00 -20.13 -0.21
CA GLY A 227 7.14 -20.61 -1.30
C GLY A 227 6.47 -19.49 -2.10
N ASP A 228 5.52 -19.88 -2.95
CA ASP A 228 4.93 -18.99 -3.96
C ASP A 228 3.76 -18.15 -3.44
N ASP A 229 3.05 -18.65 -2.42
CA ASP A 229 1.83 -18.01 -1.87
C ASP A 229 2.13 -16.88 -0.86
N PHE A 230 3.40 -16.52 -0.64
CA PHE A 230 3.78 -15.49 0.32
C PHE A 230 4.29 -14.23 -0.39
N LEU A 231 3.79 -13.06 -0.02
CA LEU A 231 4.16 -11.81 -0.69
C LEU A 231 5.54 -11.31 -0.22
N ILE A 232 6.31 -10.78 -1.16
CA ILE A 232 7.55 -10.05 -0.87
C ILE A 232 7.44 -8.68 -1.54
N ILE A 233 7.40 -7.62 -0.74
CA ILE A 233 7.49 -6.24 -1.20
C ILE A 233 8.84 -5.66 -0.82
N VAL A 234 9.46 -4.90 -1.71
CA VAL A 234 10.74 -4.24 -1.44
C VAL A 234 10.66 -2.74 -1.75
N ASN A 235 11.29 -1.89 -0.95
CA ASN A 235 11.32 -0.45 -1.23
C ASN A 235 12.36 -0.13 -2.30
N THR A 236 11.91 0.20 -3.51
CA THR A 236 12.80 0.53 -4.63
C THR A 236 12.87 2.02 -4.93
N ASN A 237 12.01 2.84 -4.30
CA ASN A 237 11.62 4.15 -4.82
C ASN A 237 11.19 4.00 -6.29
N THR A 238 11.93 4.61 -7.22
CA THR A 238 11.72 4.51 -8.67
C THR A 238 12.76 3.63 -9.38
N ARG A 239 13.58 2.86 -8.64
CA ARG A 239 14.67 2.07 -9.22
C ARG A 239 14.21 0.69 -9.72
N LYS A 240 14.64 0.34 -10.93
CA LYS A 240 14.42 -0.98 -11.51
C LYS A 240 15.42 -2.00 -10.93
N ILE A 241 14.95 -3.20 -10.61
CA ILE A 241 15.72 -4.27 -9.92
C ILE A 241 15.66 -5.61 -10.68
N PRO A 242 16.21 -5.68 -11.92
CA PRO A 242 16.00 -6.81 -12.81
C PRO A 242 16.49 -8.16 -12.26
N ARG A 243 17.48 -8.19 -11.36
CA ARG A 243 18.01 -9.44 -10.81
C ARG A 243 17.15 -9.97 -9.65
N SER A 244 16.52 -9.08 -8.89
CA SER A 244 15.61 -9.40 -7.78
C SER A 244 14.16 -9.60 -8.23
N ALA A 245 13.74 -8.98 -9.35
CA ALA A 245 12.37 -9.01 -9.86
C ALA A 245 11.69 -10.39 -9.90
N PRO A 246 12.36 -11.51 -10.29
CA PRO A 246 11.73 -12.83 -10.30
C PRO A 246 11.26 -13.35 -8.93
N TYR A 247 11.73 -12.75 -7.83
CA TYR A 247 11.46 -13.19 -6.46
C TYR A 247 10.50 -12.26 -5.71
N VAL A 248 10.19 -11.09 -6.26
CA VAL A 248 9.47 -9.98 -5.63
C VAL A 248 8.08 -9.82 -6.27
N ASN A 249 7.06 -9.57 -5.45
CA ASN A 249 5.68 -9.34 -5.88
C ASN A 249 5.34 -7.86 -6.05
N GLY A 250 6.02 -6.96 -5.36
CA GLY A 250 5.70 -5.53 -5.41
C GLY A 250 6.85 -4.62 -5.02
N SER A 251 6.81 -3.38 -5.51
CA SER A 251 7.63 -2.27 -5.01
C SER A 251 6.85 -1.45 -4.01
N PHE A 252 7.50 -0.95 -2.96
CA PHE A 252 7.09 0.32 -2.35
C PHE A 252 7.85 1.44 -3.06
N MET A 253 7.10 2.38 -3.63
CA MET A 253 7.64 3.55 -4.30
C MET A 253 7.48 4.76 -3.39
N GLU A 254 8.48 5.00 -2.54
CA GLU A 254 8.56 6.23 -1.75
C GLU A 254 8.99 7.37 -2.70
N THR A 255 8.03 8.01 -3.37
CA THR A 255 8.37 8.89 -4.50
C THR A 255 8.85 10.29 -4.10
N ILE A 256 8.74 10.64 -2.81
CA ILE A 256 9.20 11.88 -2.16
C ILE A 256 9.02 13.12 -3.05
N GLY A 257 8.00 13.91 -2.75
CA GLY A 257 7.74 15.17 -3.42
C GLY A 257 8.78 16.24 -3.09
N SER A 258 8.88 17.25 -3.93
CA SER A 258 9.59 18.48 -3.55
C SER A 258 8.70 19.36 -2.68
N ILE A 259 9.29 20.38 -2.05
CA ILE A 259 8.52 21.45 -1.37
C ILE A 259 7.56 22.22 -2.29
N LYS A 260 7.57 21.96 -3.60
CA LYS A 260 6.67 22.55 -4.61
C LYS A 260 5.79 21.51 -5.31
N GLY A 261 5.74 20.27 -4.81
CA GLY A 261 5.07 19.16 -5.47
C GLY A 261 5.94 18.46 -6.51
N TYR A 262 5.33 17.85 -7.51
CA TYR A 262 5.98 16.99 -8.50
C TYR A 262 6.11 17.68 -9.86
N SER A 263 7.29 17.55 -10.49
CA SER A 263 7.50 18.00 -11.88
C SER A 263 7.03 16.93 -12.86
N ARG A 264 6.84 17.32 -14.13
CA ARG A 264 6.46 16.40 -15.21
C ARG A 264 7.51 15.31 -15.42
N GLU A 265 8.79 15.67 -15.37
CA GLU A 265 9.90 14.73 -15.53
C GLU A 265 9.89 13.69 -14.41
N ARG A 266 9.57 14.11 -13.18
CA ARG A 266 9.45 13.20 -12.04
C ARG A 266 8.25 12.26 -12.20
N LEU A 267 7.12 12.74 -12.71
CA LEU A 267 5.95 11.90 -12.97
C LEU A 267 6.23 10.86 -14.08
N ILE A 268 6.92 11.26 -15.15
CA ILE A 268 7.38 10.33 -16.21
C ILE A 268 8.31 9.25 -15.65
N GLU A 269 9.21 9.60 -14.73
CA GLU A 269 10.08 8.62 -14.06
C GLU A 269 9.28 7.63 -13.21
N ILE A 270 8.27 8.12 -12.48
CA ILE A 270 7.37 7.29 -11.67
C ILE A 270 6.56 6.33 -12.56
N GLU A 271 6.02 6.81 -13.67
CA GLU A 271 5.29 6.00 -14.65
C GLU A 271 6.18 4.91 -15.25
N ASP A 272 7.38 5.26 -15.71
CA ASP A 272 8.33 4.30 -16.29
C ASP A 272 8.74 3.21 -15.28
N ALA A 273 8.96 3.59 -14.02
CA ALA A 273 9.23 2.64 -12.96
C ALA A 273 8.03 1.72 -12.71
N LEU A 274 6.84 2.29 -12.55
CA LEU A 274 5.61 1.56 -12.25
C LEU A 274 5.24 0.57 -13.37
N SER A 275 5.27 1.01 -14.62
CA SER A 275 5.05 0.13 -15.78
C SER A 275 6.08 -0.99 -15.86
N TRP A 276 7.35 -0.72 -15.55
CA TRP A 276 8.37 -1.76 -15.50
C TRP A 276 8.09 -2.79 -14.39
N TYR A 277 7.63 -2.37 -13.20
CA TYR A 277 7.24 -3.28 -12.13
C TYR A 277 6.05 -4.16 -12.53
N GLU A 278 5.02 -3.59 -13.17
CA GLU A 278 3.85 -4.33 -13.67
C GLU A 278 4.19 -5.34 -14.78
N GLU A 279 5.32 -5.18 -15.47
CA GLU A 279 5.79 -6.13 -16.48
C GLU A 279 6.73 -7.20 -15.90
N ASN A 280 7.58 -6.82 -14.93
CA ASN A 280 8.74 -7.63 -14.54
C ASN A 280 8.60 -8.32 -13.18
N PHE A 281 7.75 -7.82 -12.29
CA PHE A 281 7.55 -8.45 -10.99
C PHE A 281 6.65 -9.67 -11.06
N ARG A 282 6.88 -10.56 -10.10
CA ARG A 282 6.19 -11.83 -9.97
C ARG A 282 4.70 -11.61 -9.67
N SER A 283 3.85 -12.41 -10.31
CA SER A 283 2.43 -12.50 -9.97
C SER A 283 2.19 -13.21 -8.62
N PRO A 284 1.17 -12.82 -7.83
CA PRO A 284 0.34 -11.63 -8.03
C PRO A 284 1.15 -10.35 -7.74
N GLN A 285 0.90 -9.32 -8.55
CA GLN A 285 1.58 -8.03 -8.43
C GLN A 285 0.87 -7.14 -7.40
N VAL A 286 1.65 -6.55 -6.50
CA VAL A 286 1.17 -5.72 -5.38
C VAL A 286 2.01 -4.45 -5.23
N ASN A 287 2.25 -3.75 -6.35
CA ASN A 287 3.00 -2.49 -6.34
C ASN A 287 2.29 -1.43 -5.51
N CYS A 288 3.03 -0.67 -4.71
CA CYS A 288 2.54 0.36 -3.80
C CYS A 288 3.15 1.71 -4.20
N LEU A 289 2.33 2.60 -4.74
CA LEU A 289 2.74 3.95 -5.14
C LEU A 289 2.41 4.97 -4.03
N GLU A 290 3.44 5.53 -3.40
CA GLU A 290 3.26 6.61 -2.43
C GLU A 290 3.56 7.98 -3.04
N GLY A 291 2.55 8.85 -3.05
CA GLY A 291 2.73 10.27 -3.26
C GLY A 291 2.99 11.03 -1.96
N SER A 292 3.39 12.29 -2.08
CA SER A 292 3.72 13.14 -0.93
C SER A 292 3.07 14.49 -1.07
N GLY A 293 2.44 14.96 0.00
CA GLY A 293 1.93 16.31 0.11
C GLY A 293 3.01 17.37 0.04
N ILE A 294 2.57 18.61 -0.15
CA ILE A 294 3.36 19.83 -0.10
C ILE A 294 3.27 20.35 1.35
N PRO A 295 4.35 20.25 2.15
CA PRO A 295 4.29 20.57 3.59
C PRO A 295 4.04 22.06 3.88
N SER A 296 4.24 22.93 2.90
CA SER A 296 3.94 24.37 3.03
C SER A 296 2.47 24.73 2.81
N GLU A 297 1.60 23.77 2.45
CA GLU A 297 0.18 24.00 2.22
C GLU A 297 -0.68 23.05 3.06
N PRO A 298 -1.86 23.47 3.54
CA PRO A 298 -2.80 22.58 4.23
C PRO A 298 -3.04 21.29 3.45
N LEU A 299 -3.20 20.15 4.15
CA LEU A 299 -3.40 18.84 3.51
C LEU A 299 -4.65 18.78 2.63
N ASP A 300 -5.66 19.58 2.96
CA ASP A 300 -6.93 19.72 2.24
C ASP A 300 -6.98 20.94 1.30
N SER A 301 -5.85 21.63 1.09
CA SER A 301 -5.72 22.72 0.13
C SER A 301 -6.02 22.26 -1.30
N PRO A 302 -6.43 23.16 -2.21
CA PRO A 302 -6.62 22.83 -3.62
C PRO A 302 -5.39 22.15 -4.26
N THR A 303 -4.18 22.60 -3.94
CA THR A 303 -2.93 22.06 -4.51
C THR A 303 -2.61 20.65 -4.00
N ASN A 304 -2.78 20.39 -2.70
CA ASN A 304 -2.59 19.04 -2.17
C ASN A 304 -3.68 18.07 -2.66
N LYS A 305 -4.94 18.52 -2.75
CA LYS A 305 -6.02 17.74 -3.37
C LYS A 305 -5.72 17.41 -4.82
N GLN A 306 -5.22 18.37 -5.60
CA GLN A 306 -4.76 18.14 -6.98
C GLN A 306 -3.63 17.10 -7.04
N SER A 307 -2.60 17.25 -6.20
CA SER A 307 -1.48 16.31 -6.14
C SER A 307 -1.92 14.89 -5.74
N ALA A 308 -2.85 14.77 -4.79
CA ALA A 308 -3.41 13.48 -4.40
C ALA A 308 -4.23 12.84 -5.53
N ARG A 309 -5.00 13.63 -6.31
CA ARG A 309 -5.70 13.13 -7.51
C ARG A 309 -4.73 12.69 -8.60
N VAL A 310 -3.65 13.43 -8.86
CA VAL A 310 -2.58 13.01 -9.78
C VAL A 310 -2.07 11.63 -9.42
N PHE A 311 -1.65 11.42 -8.16
CA PHE A 311 -1.08 10.14 -7.74
C PHE A 311 -2.10 9.00 -7.77
N THR A 312 -3.33 9.28 -7.36
CA THR A 312 -4.42 8.30 -7.41
C THR A 312 -4.69 7.85 -8.85
N THR A 313 -4.84 8.80 -9.76
CA THR A 313 -5.18 8.50 -11.16
C THR A 313 -3.99 7.97 -11.97
N LEU A 314 -2.76 8.40 -11.68
CA LEU A 314 -1.54 7.76 -12.21
C LEU A 314 -1.49 6.29 -11.79
N SER A 315 -1.68 5.99 -10.51
CA SER A 315 -1.74 4.61 -10.02
C SER A 315 -2.81 3.79 -10.74
N LEU A 316 -4.05 4.32 -10.82
CA LEU A 316 -5.18 3.63 -11.45
C LEU A 316 -4.95 3.36 -12.94
N THR A 317 -4.38 4.33 -13.66
CA THR A 317 -4.14 4.21 -15.10
C THR A 317 -2.96 3.29 -15.41
N HIS A 318 -1.94 3.21 -14.56
CA HIS A 318 -0.70 2.49 -14.85
C HIS A 318 -0.55 1.15 -14.14
N SER A 319 -1.35 0.85 -13.12
CA SER A 319 -1.14 -0.29 -12.24
C SER A 319 -2.45 -0.86 -11.71
N ASN A 320 -2.42 -2.15 -11.34
CA ASN A 320 -3.47 -2.73 -10.50
C ASN A 320 -3.11 -2.66 -9.00
N GLY A 321 -2.03 -1.99 -8.65
CA GLY A 321 -1.50 -1.93 -7.30
C GLY A 321 -2.30 -1.02 -6.36
N TYR A 322 -1.59 -0.53 -5.37
CA TYR A 322 -2.13 0.24 -4.26
C TYR A 322 -1.56 1.65 -4.28
N VAL A 323 -2.37 2.63 -3.88
CA VAL A 323 -1.94 4.03 -3.76
C VAL A 323 -1.96 4.48 -2.31
N SER A 324 -1.05 5.38 -1.97
CA SER A 324 -1.06 6.15 -0.73
C SER A 324 -0.65 7.59 -1.06
N PHE A 325 -1.06 8.52 -0.22
CA PHE A 325 -0.61 9.90 -0.28
C PHE A 325 -0.27 10.36 1.13
N ASN A 326 1.04 10.50 1.38
CA ASN A 326 1.54 10.92 2.67
C ASN A 326 1.43 12.46 2.83
N THR A 327 1.58 12.94 4.05
CA THR A 327 1.43 14.37 4.38
C THR A 327 2.51 15.27 3.79
N GLY A 328 3.64 14.71 3.35
CA GLY A 328 4.86 15.45 3.02
C GLY A 328 5.57 16.08 4.22
N ILE A 329 4.99 15.96 5.42
CA ILE A 329 5.58 16.43 6.66
C ILE A 329 6.45 15.30 7.19
N ARG A 330 7.76 15.47 7.09
CA ARG A 330 8.70 14.44 7.54
C ARG A 330 8.72 14.36 9.06
N GLY A 331 8.58 13.15 9.58
CA GLY A 331 8.79 12.84 10.99
C GLY A 331 10.26 13.06 11.38
N GLY A 332 10.45 13.71 12.52
CA GLY A 332 11.74 14.07 13.11
C GLY A 332 11.52 15.08 14.22
N ASN A 333 12.47 15.18 15.16
CA ASN A 333 12.36 16.08 16.33
C ASN A 333 12.17 17.55 15.93
N ASN A 334 12.55 17.91 14.70
CA ASN A 334 12.24 19.18 14.05
C ASN A 334 11.56 18.89 12.71
N HIS A 335 10.33 19.34 12.55
CA HIS A 335 9.63 19.35 11.26
C HIS A 335 8.89 20.69 11.12
N GLU A 336 8.77 21.19 9.90
CA GLU A 336 8.15 22.48 9.61
C GLU A 336 6.89 22.26 8.74
N HIS A 337 5.79 22.90 9.14
CA HIS A 337 4.60 23.08 8.31
C HIS A 337 4.02 24.47 8.59
N ALA A 338 3.22 24.97 7.65
CA ALA A 338 2.74 26.36 7.67
C ALA A 338 1.36 26.52 8.32
N TYR A 339 0.78 25.47 8.89
CA TYR A 339 -0.63 25.44 9.30
C TYR A 339 -0.85 24.54 10.52
N GLU A 340 -1.93 24.81 11.24
CA GLU A 340 -2.29 24.06 12.44
C GLU A 340 -2.97 22.74 12.05
N ILE A 341 -2.38 21.59 12.40
CA ILE A 341 -2.93 20.27 12.05
C ILE A 341 -4.06 19.86 13.01
N TRP A 342 -3.94 20.24 14.29
CA TRP A 342 -5.00 20.19 15.29
C TRP A 342 -4.92 21.39 16.22
N GLU A 343 -6.01 21.73 16.89
CA GLU A 343 -6.06 22.88 17.79
C GLU A 343 -4.93 22.84 18.85
N GLY A 344 -4.12 23.89 18.91
CA GLY A 344 -3.00 24.00 19.85
C GLY A 344 -1.68 23.40 19.35
N HIS A 345 -1.67 22.74 18.20
CA HIS A 345 -0.47 22.13 17.61
C HIS A 345 0.66 23.14 17.36
N SER A 346 0.32 24.35 16.91
CA SER A 346 1.26 25.45 16.73
C SER A 346 1.99 25.86 18.03
N GLN A 347 1.35 25.63 19.18
CA GLN A 347 1.94 25.89 20.50
C GLN A 347 2.93 24.79 20.92
N GLU A 348 2.75 23.55 20.45
CA GLU A 348 3.68 22.44 20.68
C GLU A 348 5.03 22.72 20.00
N HIS A 349 4.98 23.23 18.76
CA HIS A 349 6.15 23.76 18.03
C HIS A 349 6.86 24.87 18.81
N THR A 350 6.11 25.84 19.30
CA THR A 350 6.65 26.98 20.08
C THR A 350 7.34 26.53 21.39
N ARG A 351 6.90 25.41 21.96
CA ARG A 351 7.47 24.83 23.19
C ARG A 351 8.69 23.95 22.90
N GLY A 352 9.02 23.69 21.63
CA GLY A 352 10.08 22.76 21.24
C GLY A 352 9.79 21.31 21.66
N GLY A 353 8.50 20.95 21.78
CA GLY A 353 8.11 19.60 22.15
C GLY A 353 8.20 18.64 20.96
N GLU A 354 8.91 17.52 21.14
CA GLU A 354 8.92 16.44 20.16
C GLU A 354 7.52 15.81 20.06
N HIS A 355 6.98 15.74 18.84
CA HIS A 355 5.73 15.06 18.53
C HIS A 355 5.81 14.47 17.12
N ALA A 356 5.13 13.34 16.90
CA ALA A 356 5.05 12.68 15.61
C ALA A 356 3.76 13.04 14.89
N HIS A 357 3.81 13.01 13.57
CA HIS A 357 2.62 13.10 12.71
C HIS A 357 2.22 11.74 12.20
N ALA A 358 0.92 11.50 12.14
CA ALA A 358 0.43 10.42 11.29
C ALA A 358 0.86 10.72 9.85
N GLU A 359 1.36 9.69 9.18
CA GLU A 359 1.98 9.84 7.88
C GLU A 359 0.96 10.10 6.77
N GLN A 360 -0.32 9.76 7.00
CA GLN A 360 -1.34 9.73 5.95
C GLN A 360 -2.57 10.60 6.28
N TYR A 361 -3.12 11.20 5.23
CA TYR A 361 -4.39 11.92 5.21
C TYR A 361 -5.35 11.21 4.26
N TRP A 362 -6.60 10.99 4.68
CA TRP A 362 -7.60 10.32 3.86
C TRP A 362 -8.35 11.30 2.96
N TYR A 363 -8.35 11.07 1.65
CA TYR A 363 -9.11 11.92 0.73
C TYR A 363 -10.48 11.29 0.43
N PRO A 364 -11.61 12.01 0.57
CA PRO A 364 -12.95 11.44 0.35
C PRO A 364 -13.17 10.83 -1.03
N PHE A 365 -12.43 11.26 -2.05
CA PHE A 365 -12.51 10.65 -3.37
C PHE A 365 -11.97 9.21 -3.43
N TRP A 366 -11.29 8.72 -2.39
CA TRP A 366 -10.91 7.30 -2.28
C TRP A 366 -12.07 6.39 -1.87
N ASP A 367 -13.17 6.93 -1.37
CA ASP A 367 -14.36 6.15 -0.98
C ASP A 367 -15.19 5.70 -2.21
N VAL A 368 -14.80 6.13 -3.42
CA VAL A 368 -15.46 5.70 -4.66
C VAL A 368 -15.21 4.23 -4.93
N ASN A 369 -16.19 3.55 -5.54
CA ASN A 369 -16.04 2.19 -6.04
C ASN A 369 -16.07 2.18 -7.58
N LEU A 370 -14.90 2.30 -8.20
CA LEU A 370 -14.74 2.12 -9.65
C LEU A 370 -14.96 0.67 -10.08
N GLY A 371 -14.95 -0.29 -9.15
CA GLY A 371 -15.05 -1.72 -9.42
C GLY A 371 -13.75 -2.27 -9.98
N GLN A 372 -13.82 -3.24 -10.89
CA GLN A 372 -12.64 -3.94 -11.42
C GLN A 372 -12.08 -3.26 -12.69
N PRO A 373 -10.76 -3.24 -12.91
CA PRO A 373 -10.20 -2.73 -14.15
C PRO A 373 -10.59 -3.63 -15.33
N ILE A 374 -11.10 -3.02 -16.39
CA ILE A 374 -11.43 -3.70 -17.66
C ILE A 374 -10.68 -3.10 -18.85
N GLY A 375 -10.11 -1.90 -18.67
CA GLY A 375 -9.20 -1.26 -19.62
C GLY A 375 -7.73 -1.61 -19.38
N GLU A 376 -6.94 -1.44 -20.44
CA GLU A 376 -5.49 -1.67 -20.43
C GLU A 376 -4.74 -0.66 -19.57
N LYS A 377 -3.60 -1.08 -19.01
CA LYS A 377 -2.70 -0.18 -18.26
C LYS A 377 -1.97 0.75 -19.23
N ALA A 378 -1.65 1.96 -18.76
CA ALA A 378 -0.90 2.99 -19.48
C ALA A 378 -1.48 3.34 -20.87
N GLN A 379 -2.80 3.21 -21.03
CA GLN A 379 -3.49 3.56 -22.27
C GLN A 379 -3.57 5.09 -22.42
N LEU A 380 -3.02 5.60 -23.53
CA LEU A 380 -3.20 7.00 -23.92
C LEU A 380 -4.62 7.24 -24.41
N TYR A 381 -5.18 8.39 -24.06
CA TYR A 381 -6.45 8.85 -24.62
C TYR A 381 -6.20 9.50 -25.99
N GLU A 382 -6.75 8.89 -27.04
CA GLU A 382 -6.62 9.37 -28.44
C GLU A 382 -5.17 9.65 -28.87
N ASP A 383 -4.23 8.78 -28.46
CA ASP A 383 -2.79 8.90 -28.74
C ASP A 383 -2.15 10.23 -28.29
N ARG A 384 -2.79 10.97 -27.37
CA ARG A 384 -2.27 12.24 -26.85
C ARG A 384 -1.24 11.99 -25.75
N ASP A 385 -0.01 12.45 -25.96
CA ASP A 385 1.06 12.31 -24.97
C ASP A 385 0.70 12.96 -23.63
N GLY A 386 0.95 12.21 -22.54
CA GLY A 386 0.68 12.65 -21.18
C GLY A 386 -0.80 12.72 -20.80
N LEU A 387 -1.72 12.19 -21.60
CA LEU A 387 -3.12 12.05 -21.24
C LEU A 387 -3.51 10.57 -21.27
N PHE A 388 -3.80 10.02 -20.10
CA PHE A 388 -4.10 8.60 -19.92
C PHE A 388 -5.54 8.41 -19.48
N ILE A 389 -6.14 7.31 -19.92
CA ILE A 389 -7.46 6.87 -19.49
C ILE A 389 -7.40 5.38 -19.17
N ARG A 390 -8.18 4.95 -18.18
CA ARG A 390 -8.43 3.53 -17.96
C ARG A 390 -9.85 3.28 -17.52
N GLU A 391 -10.49 2.31 -18.15
CA GLU A 391 -11.84 1.90 -17.80
C GLU A 391 -11.85 0.84 -16.68
N PHE A 392 -12.83 1.01 -15.81
CA PHE A 392 -13.22 0.09 -14.76
C PHE A 392 -14.71 -0.26 -14.92
N THR A 393 -15.17 -1.33 -14.27
CA THR A 393 -16.56 -1.80 -14.43
C THR A 393 -17.58 -0.68 -14.18
N ASN A 394 -17.35 0.17 -13.18
CA ASN A 394 -18.29 1.21 -12.77
C ASN A 394 -17.87 2.62 -13.24
N GLY A 395 -16.77 2.78 -13.99
CA GLY A 395 -16.23 4.12 -14.21
C GLY A 395 -14.95 4.19 -15.01
N TRP A 396 -14.32 5.37 -15.01
CA TRP A 396 -13.02 5.63 -15.62
C TRP A 396 -12.11 6.37 -14.64
N ALA A 397 -10.80 6.19 -14.80
CA ALA A 397 -9.79 7.07 -14.25
C ALA A 397 -9.09 7.80 -15.40
N VAL A 398 -8.90 9.11 -15.27
CA VAL A 398 -8.19 9.94 -16.24
C VAL A 398 -7.06 10.68 -15.53
N TYR A 399 -5.88 10.65 -16.14
CA TYR A 399 -4.67 11.29 -15.62
C TYR A 399 -4.06 12.20 -16.70
N ASN A 400 -3.82 13.47 -16.37
CA ASN A 400 -3.28 14.46 -17.29
C ASN A 400 -1.98 15.09 -16.77
N ARG A 401 -0.90 14.89 -17.52
CA ARG A 401 0.38 15.60 -17.41
C ARG A 401 0.85 16.17 -18.76
N SER A 402 -0.06 16.37 -19.70
CA SER A 402 0.23 16.73 -21.10
C SER A 402 0.84 18.12 -21.30
N GLY A 403 0.92 18.95 -20.26
CA GLY A 403 1.39 20.34 -20.35
C GLY A 403 0.29 21.37 -20.50
N THR A 404 -0.96 20.94 -20.65
CA THR A 404 -2.10 21.83 -20.78
C THR A 404 -3.39 21.15 -20.32
N GLU A 405 -4.44 21.95 -20.15
CA GLU A 405 -5.78 21.45 -19.88
C GLU A 405 -6.30 20.65 -21.07
N GLN A 406 -6.95 19.52 -20.81
CA GLN A 406 -7.45 18.60 -21.82
C GLN A 406 -8.95 18.39 -21.68
N ASN A 407 -9.62 18.21 -22.82
CA ASN A 407 -10.99 17.71 -22.86
C ASN A 407 -11.01 16.22 -23.19
N VAL A 408 -11.78 15.47 -22.41
CA VAL A 408 -12.02 14.03 -22.56
C VAL A 408 -13.51 13.81 -22.79
N GLN A 409 -13.83 13.14 -23.89
CA GLN A 409 -15.16 12.63 -24.21
C GLN A 409 -15.26 11.18 -23.73
N LEU A 410 -16.14 10.93 -22.78
CA LEU A 410 -16.53 9.60 -22.31
C LEU A 410 -17.70 9.08 -23.16
N PRO A 411 -17.85 7.75 -23.29
CA PRO A 411 -18.86 7.14 -24.17
C PRO A 411 -20.30 7.25 -23.63
N MET A 412 -20.47 7.67 -22.38
CA MET A 412 -21.76 7.86 -21.72
C MET A 412 -21.62 8.90 -20.62
N GLN A 413 -22.77 9.33 -20.08
CA GLN A 413 -22.81 10.24 -18.94
C GLN A 413 -22.05 9.65 -17.74
N ALA A 414 -21.21 10.47 -17.14
CA ALA A 414 -20.48 10.11 -15.94
C ALA A 414 -20.40 11.30 -14.99
N ILE A 415 -20.36 11.01 -13.69
CA ILE A 415 -20.13 12.02 -12.65
C ILE A 415 -18.67 12.02 -12.24
N GLY A 416 -18.01 13.16 -12.34
CA GLY A 416 -16.66 13.36 -11.80
C GLY A 416 -16.69 13.29 -10.28
N VAL A 417 -15.86 12.44 -9.68
CA VAL A 417 -15.87 12.14 -8.25
C VAL A 417 -15.45 13.36 -7.43
N ALA A 418 -14.40 14.08 -7.86
CA ALA A 418 -13.96 15.29 -7.16
C ALA A 418 -14.73 16.55 -7.59
N SER A 419 -15.06 16.65 -8.87
CA SER A 419 -15.74 17.83 -9.44
C SER A 419 -17.26 17.85 -9.22
N GLY A 420 -17.90 16.68 -9.05
CA GLY A 420 -19.36 16.55 -8.95
C GLY A 420 -20.11 16.87 -10.25
N ILE A 421 -19.40 17.01 -11.38
CA ILE A 421 -19.97 17.36 -12.67
C ILE A 421 -20.43 16.10 -13.39
N THR A 422 -21.71 16.05 -13.74
CA THR A 422 -22.27 15.04 -14.64
C THR A 422 -22.23 15.54 -16.08
N ALA A 423 -21.47 14.87 -16.94
CA ALA A 423 -21.37 15.17 -18.36
C ALA A 423 -20.85 13.95 -19.13
N THR A 424 -20.88 14.02 -20.46
CA THR A 424 -20.08 13.12 -21.31
C THR A 424 -18.73 13.74 -21.67
N GLN A 425 -18.65 15.08 -21.72
CA GLN A 425 -17.43 15.83 -21.95
C GLN A 425 -16.93 16.43 -20.63
N HIS A 426 -15.68 16.14 -20.28
CA HIS A 426 -15.04 16.67 -19.08
C HIS A 426 -13.72 17.36 -19.39
N THR A 427 -13.38 18.33 -18.57
CA THR A 427 -12.14 19.10 -18.64
C THR A 427 -11.23 18.71 -17.49
N ILE A 428 -9.97 18.37 -17.80
CA ILE A 428 -8.94 18.00 -16.83
C ILE A 428 -7.78 18.98 -16.92
N PRO A 429 -7.47 19.75 -15.85
CA PRO A 429 -6.30 20.60 -15.80
C PRO A 429 -4.98 19.84 -16.02
N ASP A 430 -3.92 20.53 -16.43
CA ASP A 430 -2.58 19.94 -16.43
C ASP A 430 -2.15 19.59 -14.99
N LEU A 431 -1.37 18.52 -14.86
CA LEU A 431 -0.92 17.97 -13.58
C LEU A 431 -2.11 17.73 -12.63
N ASP A 432 -3.16 17.12 -13.15
CA ASP A 432 -4.34 16.70 -12.39
C ASP A 432 -4.85 15.34 -12.89
N GLY A 433 -5.85 14.81 -12.21
CA GLY A 433 -6.65 13.70 -12.68
C GLY A 433 -8.03 13.70 -12.06
N GLU A 434 -8.90 12.88 -12.59
CA GLU A 434 -10.26 12.69 -12.09
C GLU A 434 -10.67 11.23 -12.22
N MET A 435 -11.55 10.80 -11.33
CA MET A 435 -12.26 9.55 -11.45
C MET A 435 -13.70 9.86 -11.84
N TYR A 436 -14.28 9.03 -12.69
CA TYR A 436 -15.63 9.21 -13.22
C TYR A 436 -16.45 7.98 -12.93
N LEU A 437 -17.59 8.13 -12.27
CA LEU A 437 -18.56 7.05 -12.12
C LEU A 437 -19.55 7.10 -13.28
N LYS A 438 -19.77 5.95 -13.92
CA LYS A 438 -20.89 5.75 -14.86
C LYS A 438 -22.18 6.14 -14.16
N THR A 439 -22.97 7.02 -14.76
CA THR A 439 -24.33 7.24 -14.27
C THR A 439 -25.19 6.05 -14.66
N GLU A 440 -26.04 5.56 -13.77
CA GLU A 440 -27.04 4.57 -14.15
C GLU A 440 -27.91 5.15 -15.26
N VAL A 441 -27.78 4.60 -16.45
CA VAL A 441 -28.64 4.91 -17.58
C VAL A 441 -29.85 4.01 -17.46
N ASN A 442 -31.06 4.57 -17.54
CA ASN A 442 -32.26 3.77 -17.59
C ASN A 442 -32.33 3.02 -18.94
N ALA A 443 -31.71 1.84 -18.98
CA ALA A 443 -31.67 0.99 -20.16
C ALA A 443 -33.01 0.28 -20.46
N ASP A 444 -33.97 0.34 -19.53
CA ASP A 444 -35.37 -0.01 -19.78
C ASP A 444 -36.04 1.16 -20.52
N VAL A 445 -35.70 1.29 -21.80
CA VAL A 445 -36.15 2.38 -22.66
C VAL A 445 -37.63 2.25 -23.01
N ASN A 446 -38.19 1.04 -22.88
CA ASN A 446 -39.59 0.79 -23.16
C ASN A 446 -40.49 0.92 -21.91
N GLY A 447 -39.90 0.95 -20.71
CA GLY A 447 -40.57 1.19 -19.44
C GLY A 447 -41.36 0.00 -18.90
N ASP A 448 -41.05 -1.23 -19.32
CA ASP A 448 -41.73 -2.45 -18.87
C ASP A 448 -41.15 -3.04 -17.57
N GLY A 449 -40.08 -2.45 -17.06
CA GLY A 449 -39.37 -2.84 -15.84
C GLY A 449 -38.32 -3.93 -16.04
N VAL A 450 -38.01 -4.34 -17.28
CA VAL A 450 -37.04 -5.40 -17.58
C VAL A 450 -36.18 -5.04 -18.78
N VAL A 451 -34.89 -4.77 -18.57
CA VAL A 451 -33.94 -4.59 -19.68
C VAL A 451 -33.81 -5.91 -20.45
N ASN A 452 -34.30 -5.93 -21.68
CA ASN A 452 -34.27 -7.12 -22.52
C ASN A 452 -34.11 -6.81 -24.03
N ILE A 453 -34.26 -7.83 -24.88
CA ILE A 453 -34.16 -7.67 -26.33
C ILE A 453 -35.17 -6.64 -26.89
N LEU A 454 -36.27 -6.40 -26.19
CA LEU A 454 -37.26 -5.38 -26.56
C LEU A 454 -36.71 -3.96 -26.43
N ASP A 455 -35.85 -3.69 -25.45
CA ASP A 455 -35.16 -2.40 -25.31
C ASP A 455 -34.13 -2.20 -26.42
N LEU A 456 -33.36 -3.24 -26.76
CA LEU A 456 -32.45 -3.22 -27.90
C LEU A 456 -33.19 -2.93 -29.21
N VAL A 457 -34.36 -3.54 -29.40
CA VAL A 457 -35.22 -3.29 -30.57
C VAL A 457 -35.80 -1.88 -30.54
N ALA A 458 -36.17 -1.36 -29.37
CA ALA A 458 -36.66 0.01 -29.22
C ALA A 458 -35.60 1.04 -29.62
N VAL A 459 -34.35 0.88 -29.15
CA VAL A 459 -33.22 1.73 -29.57
C VAL A 459 -32.93 1.57 -31.06
N ALA A 460 -32.84 0.33 -31.57
CA ALA A 460 -32.56 0.08 -32.99
C ALA A 460 -33.60 0.71 -33.93
N ASN A 461 -34.87 0.73 -33.52
CA ASN A 461 -35.96 1.36 -34.28
C ASN A 461 -35.91 2.90 -34.26
N ALA A 462 -35.19 3.48 -33.30
CA ALA A 462 -35.05 4.92 -33.13
C ALA A 462 -33.75 5.48 -33.75
N PHE A 463 -32.96 4.68 -34.49
CA PHE A 463 -31.71 5.15 -35.10
C PHE A 463 -31.90 6.41 -35.96
N GLY A 464 -31.14 7.45 -35.63
CA GLY A 464 -31.21 8.76 -36.26
C GLY A 464 -32.25 9.71 -35.66
N GLU A 465 -33.03 9.27 -34.69
CA GLU A 465 -33.96 10.10 -33.91
C GLU A 465 -33.24 10.74 -32.70
N ALA A 466 -33.94 11.62 -31.99
CA ALA A 466 -33.42 12.30 -30.81
C ALA A 466 -33.67 11.55 -29.49
N GLU A 467 -34.51 10.50 -29.49
CA GLU A 467 -34.88 9.74 -28.30
C GLU A 467 -35.14 8.27 -28.68
N PRO A 468 -34.81 7.27 -27.83
CA PRO A 468 -34.18 7.40 -26.51
C PRO A 468 -32.66 7.53 -26.64
N ASP A 469 -32.14 8.76 -26.49
CA ASP A 469 -30.72 9.08 -26.55
C ASP A 469 -30.13 8.83 -25.15
N LEU A 470 -29.40 7.72 -25.03
CA LEU A 470 -28.94 7.16 -23.76
C LEU A 470 -27.58 7.71 -23.33
N ASN A 471 -26.84 8.33 -24.24
CA ASN A 471 -25.60 9.02 -23.94
C ASN A 471 -25.72 10.56 -24.02
N ASP A 472 -26.91 11.10 -24.30
CA ASP A 472 -27.18 12.53 -24.50
C ASP A 472 -26.26 13.16 -25.58
N ASP A 473 -25.87 12.41 -26.62
CA ASP A 473 -25.02 12.91 -27.72
C ASP A 473 -25.81 13.65 -28.82
N GLY A 474 -27.13 13.68 -28.69
CA GLY A 474 -28.11 14.32 -29.55
C GLY A 474 -28.64 13.43 -30.68
N ILE A 475 -28.21 12.17 -30.79
CA ILE A 475 -28.67 11.26 -31.83
C ILE A 475 -28.59 9.79 -31.42
N VAL A 476 -29.73 9.09 -31.51
CA VAL A 476 -29.75 7.64 -31.28
C VAL A 476 -28.95 6.92 -32.36
N ASN A 477 -27.91 6.21 -31.94
CA ASN A 477 -26.99 5.49 -32.79
C ASN A 477 -26.51 4.17 -32.15
N ILE A 478 -25.43 3.60 -32.67
CA ILE A 478 -24.91 2.32 -32.19
C ILE A 478 -24.41 2.39 -30.74
N GLN A 479 -24.02 3.57 -30.26
CA GLN A 479 -23.55 3.77 -28.89
C GLN A 479 -24.68 3.56 -27.87
N ASP A 480 -25.89 4.05 -28.16
CA ASP A 480 -27.08 3.81 -27.33
C ASP A 480 -27.44 2.33 -27.28
N LEU A 481 -27.31 1.65 -28.43
CA LEU A 481 -27.57 0.21 -28.50
C LEU A 481 -26.56 -0.58 -27.65
N VAL A 482 -25.31 -0.15 -27.61
CA VAL A 482 -24.28 -0.72 -26.72
C VAL A 482 -24.60 -0.46 -25.25
N ILE A 483 -25.17 0.71 -24.90
CA ILE A 483 -25.59 1.02 -23.52
C ILE A 483 -26.66 0.03 -23.04
N VAL A 484 -27.71 -0.22 -23.85
CA VAL A 484 -28.73 -1.22 -23.49
C VAL A 484 -28.14 -2.63 -23.45
N ALA A 485 -27.26 -2.98 -24.41
CA ALA A 485 -26.65 -4.30 -24.45
C ALA A 485 -25.79 -4.61 -23.23
N ASN A 486 -25.12 -3.59 -22.66
CA ASN A 486 -24.32 -3.73 -21.44
C ASN A 486 -25.17 -3.85 -20.17
N ALA A 487 -26.46 -3.50 -20.24
CA ALA A 487 -27.42 -3.59 -19.13
C ALA A 487 -28.33 -4.84 -19.20
N PHE A 488 -28.21 -5.64 -20.27
CA PHE A 488 -29.00 -6.85 -20.53
C PHE A 488 -28.64 -8.06 -19.65
#